data_AF-X1UGL8-F1
#
_entry.id   AF-X1UGL8-F1
#
_cell.length_a   1.000
_cell.length_b   1.000
_cell.length_c   1.000
_cell.angle_alpha   90.00
_cell.angle_beta   90.00
_cell.angle_gamma   90.00
#
_symmetry.space_group_name_H-M   'P 1'
#
loop_
_entity.id
_entity.type
_entity.pdbx_description
1 polymer ?
#
loop_
_entity_poly.entity_id
_entity_poly.type
_entity_poly.pdbx_seq_one_letter_code
_entity_poly.pdbx_strand_id
1 'polypeptide(L)'
;GKLNGAVGNFNAHQQIFPQKNWLSFSKKFIISLGLKPVMITTQINLNIRLVYLLDLLRQLNNVWLDLCRDCWLYISYDYFVQKMVGKEVGSSTMPHKVNPINFENAEGNFELANSLLMTLSNKFPISRLQRDLSDSTVKRNLGIAFGYSLLGAKNLLKGL
;
A
#
# COMPACT_ATOMS: atom_id res chain seq x y z
N GLY A 1 5.21 5.64 -15.98
CA GLY A 1 4.81 7.05 -15.79
C GLY A 1 4.14 7.57 -17.04
N LYS A 2 3.68 8.83 -17.03
CA LYS A 2 3.03 9.48 -18.18
C LYS A 2 3.58 10.90 -18.36
N LEU A 3 3.68 11.35 -19.60
CA LEU A 3 4.03 12.73 -19.96
C LEU A 3 3.40 13.05 -21.31
N ASN A 4 2.24 13.71 -21.30
CA ASN A 4 1.44 13.98 -22.50
C ASN A 4 0.55 15.23 -22.35
N GLY A 5 0.96 16.14 -21.47
CA GLY A 5 0.35 17.47 -21.33
C GLY A 5 -0.97 17.50 -20.56
N ALA A 6 -1.75 18.55 -20.83
CA ALA A 6 -2.94 18.93 -20.07
C ALA A 6 -4.02 17.84 -20.07
N VAL A 7 -4.33 17.24 -21.22
CA VAL A 7 -5.43 16.26 -21.35
C VAL A 7 -5.00 14.96 -22.02
N GLY A 8 -3.69 14.73 -22.17
CA GLY A 8 -3.16 13.48 -22.72
C GLY A 8 -2.73 13.51 -24.19
N ASN A 9 -2.89 14.65 -24.87
CA ASN A 9 -2.76 14.75 -26.34
C ASN A 9 -1.60 15.61 -26.83
N PHE A 10 -0.70 16.07 -25.95
CA PHE A 10 0.43 16.93 -26.33
C PHE A 10 0.07 18.29 -26.97
N ASN A 11 -1.18 18.75 -26.93
CA ASN A 11 -1.68 19.97 -27.60
C ASN A 11 -0.70 21.16 -27.58
N ALA A 12 -0.29 21.62 -26.38
CA ALA A 12 0.63 22.75 -26.25
C ALA A 12 2.03 22.47 -26.84
N HIS A 13 2.49 21.22 -26.75
CA HIS A 13 3.79 20.82 -27.26
C HIS A 13 3.80 20.81 -28.79
N GLN A 14 2.73 20.28 -29.39
CA GLN A 14 2.55 20.23 -30.84
C GLN A 14 2.38 21.63 -31.43
N GLN A 15 1.76 22.57 -30.70
CA GLN A 15 1.63 23.96 -31.13
C GLN A 15 2.98 24.69 -31.21
N ILE A 16 3.87 24.48 -30.24
CA ILE A 16 5.15 25.20 -30.16
C ILE A 16 6.21 24.54 -31.04
N PHE A 17 6.28 23.19 -31.05
CA PHE A 17 7.23 22.45 -31.89
C PHE A 17 6.51 21.33 -32.67
N PRO A 18 5.87 21.66 -33.80
CA PRO A 18 5.06 20.71 -34.56
C PRO A 18 5.86 19.58 -35.21
N GLN A 19 7.14 19.83 -35.52
CA GLN A 19 8.03 18.84 -36.16
C GLN A 19 8.64 17.84 -35.17
N LYS A 20 8.48 18.05 -33.85
CA LYS A 20 9.09 17.18 -32.85
C LYS A 20 8.20 15.97 -32.59
N ASN A 21 8.79 14.77 -32.63
CA ASN A 21 8.09 13.55 -32.25
C ASN A 21 7.93 13.45 -30.72
N TRP A 22 6.85 14.06 -30.20
CA TRP A 22 6.56 14.12 -28.77
C TRP A 22 6.25 12.77 -28.15
N LEU A 23 5.69 11.84 -28.92
CA LEU A 23 5.44 10.47 -28.46
C LEU A 23 6.76 9.76 -28.15
N SER A 24 7.74 9.86 -29.06
CA SER A 24 9.08 9.29 -28.88
C SER A 24 9.83 9.97 -27.73
N PHE A 25 9.77 11.31 -27.65
CA PHE A 25 10.34 12.07 -26.55
C PHE A 25 9.77 11.63 -25.19
N SER A 26 8.44 11.57 -25.07
CA SER A 26 7.74 11.15 -23.85
C SER A 26 8.15 9.74 -23.42
N LYS A 27 8.15 8.78 -24.35
CA LYS A 27 8.60 7.41 -24.07
C LYS A 27 10.03 7.38 -23.56
N LYS A 28 10.96 8.02 -24.26
CA LYS A 28 12.39 8.06 -23.88
C LYS A 28 12.59 8.70 -22.51
N PHE A 29 11.92 9.83 -22.24
CA PHE A 29 12.00 10.52 -20.96
C PHE A 29 11.45 9.69 -19.80
N ILE A 30 10.32 9.00 -20.00
CA ILE A 30 9.75 8.16 -18.95
C ILE A 30 10.66 6.94 -18.68
N ILE A 31 11.24 6.35 -19.73
CA ILE A 31 12.20 5.24 -19.61
C ILE A 31 13.48 5.69 -18.91
N SER A 32 13.99 6.89 -19.18
CA SER A 32 15.19 7.41 -18.51
C SER A 32 14.99 7.62 -17.00
N LEU A 33 13.74 7.65 -16.51
CA LEU A 33 13.41 7.66 -15.08
C LEU A 33 13.23 6.24 -14.50
N GLY A 34 13.53 5.19 -15.26
CA GLY A 34 13.31 3.80 -14.84
C GLY A 34 11.83 3.38 -14.80
N LEU A 35 10.93 4.18 -15.40
CA LEU A 35 9.50 3.92 -15.38
C LEU A 35 9.03 3.32 -16.70
N LYS A 36 8.10 2.36 -16.65
CA LYS A 36 7.42 1.86 -17.86
C LYS A 36 6.39 2.90 -18.36
N PRO A 37 6.46 3.37 -19.61
CA PRO A 37 5.55 4.39 -20.16
C PRO A 37 4.08 3.94 -20.19
N VAL A 38 3.18 4.91 -19.97
CA VAL A 38 1.73 4.80 -20.18
C VAL A 38 1.36 5.91 -21.15
N MET A 39 1.08 5.54 -22.40
CA MET A 39 0.94 6.51 -23.49
C MET A 39 -0.49 7.05 -23.65
N ILE A 40 -1.48 6.25 -23.28
CA ILE A 40 -2.89 6.63 -23.34
C ILE A 40 -3.31 6.98 -21.92
N THR A 41 -3.49 8.26 -21.66
CA THR A 41 -4.00 8.78 -20.40
C THR A 41 -4.88 9.99 -20.66
N THR A 42 -5.68 10.38 -19.68
CA THR A 42 -6.25 11.72 -19.63
C THR A 42 -5.21 12.66 -19.02
N GLN A 43 -5.64 13.66 -18.25
CA GLN A 43 -4.76 14.51 -17.48
C GLN A 43 -3.97 13.76 -16.40
N ILE A 44 -4.57 12.72 -15.83
CA ILE A 44 -3.98 11.89 -14.76
C ILE A 44 -3.49 10.54 -15.31
N ASN A 45 -2.52 9.93 -14.62
CA ASN A 45 -2.23 8.52 -14.81
C ASN A 45 -3.38 7.70 -14.22
N LEU A 46 -3.84 6.66 -14.92
CA LEU A 46 -4.90 5.74 -14.47
C LEU A 46 -4.49 4.90 -13.25
N ASN A 47 -3.20 4.88 -12.91
CA ASN A 47 -2.67 4.24 -11.70
C ASN A 47 -3.00 2.73 -11.57
N ILE A 48 -3.31 2.04 -12.67
CA ILE A 48 -3.70 0.62 -12.69
C ILE A 48 -2.68 -0.27 -11.97
N ARG A 49 -1.37 -0.01 -12.18
CA ARG A 49 -0.31 -0.77 -11.48
C ARG A 49 -0.25 -0.49 -9.98
N LEU A 50 -0.58 0.73 -9.56
CA LEU A 50 -0.65 1.07 -8.15
C LEU A 50 -1.83 0.37 -7.51
N VAL A 51 -3.01 0.37 -8.16
CA VAL A 51 -4.18 -0.39 -7.71
C VAL A 51 -3.85 -1.87 -7.54
N TYR A 52 -3.23 -2.48 -8.55
CA TYR A 52 -2.76 -3.87 -8.45
C TYR A 52 -1.81 -4.11 -7.26
N LEU A 53 -0.85 -3.20 -7.03
CA LEU A 53 0.05 -3.29 -5.89
C LEU A 53 -0.69 -3.20 -4.54
N LEU A 54 -1.66 -2.28 -4.43
CA LEU A 54 -2.44 -2.10 -3.21
C LEU A 54 -3.28 -3.35 -2.89
N ASP A 55 -3.92 -3.92 -3.91
CA ASP A 55 -4.70 -5.15 -3.75
C ASP A 55 -3.80 -6.35 -3.43
N LEU A 56 -2.63 -6.46 -4.08
CA LEU A 56 -1.65 -7.51 -3.77
C LEU A 56 -1.16 -7.41 -2.32
N LEU A 57 -0.86 -6.20 -1.84
CA LEU A 57 -0.46 -5.99 -0.44
C LEU A 57 -1.59 -6.34 0.53
N ARG A 58 -2.84 -6.00 0.19
CA ARG A 58 -4.02 -6.38 0.98
C ARG A 58 -4.14 -7.90 1.09
N GLN A 59 -3.92 -8.64 0.01
CA GLN A 59 -3.93 -10.10 0.03
C GLN A 59 -2.78 -10.67 0.86
N LEU A 60 -1.59 -10.09 0.79
CA LEU A 60 -0.46 -10.48 1.64
C LEU A 60 -0.76 -10.24 3.13
N ASN A 61 -1.33 -9.09 3.46
CA ASN A 61 -1.76 -8.78 4.83
C ASN A 61 -2.83 -9.78 5.32
N ASN A 62 -3.73 -10.28 4.47
CA ASN A 62 -4.69 -11.31 4.86
C ASN A 62 -4.01 -12.63 5.24
N VAL A 63 -2.98 -13.05 4.50
CA VAL A 63 -2.19 -14.25 4.85
C VAL A 63 -1.49 -14.06 6.19
N TRP A 64 -0.92 -12.88 6.43
CA TRP A 64 -0.26 -12.57 7.70
C TRP A 64 -1.22 -12.42 8.87
N LEU A 65 -2.41 -11.88 8.63
CA LEU A 65 -3.48 -11.79 9.61
C LEU A 65 -3.95 -13.19 10.04
N ASP A 66 -4.16 -14.09 9.08
CA ASP A 66 -4.51 -15.49 9.34
C ASP A 66 -3.44 -16.18 10.20
N LEU A 67 -2.16 -16.00 9.82
CA LEU A 67 -1.03 -16.48 10.62
C LEU A 67 -1.01 -15.92 12.05
N CYS A 68 -1.36 -14.63 12.25
CA CYS A 68 -1.44 -14.06 13.60
C CYS A 68 -2.48 -14.80 14.45
N ARG A 69 -3.65 -15.11 13.87
CA ARG A 69 -4.73 -15.82 14.57
C ARG A 69 -4.37 -17.26 14.88
N ASP A 70 -3.73 -17.96 13.94
CA ASP A 70 -3.25 -19.32 14.15
C ASP A 70 -2.19 -19.36 15.26
N CYS A 71 -1.18 -18.47 15.21
CA CYS A 71 -0.17 -18.38 16.27
C CYS A 71 -0.79 -18.06 17.63
N TRP A 72 -1.76 -17.15 17.68
CA TRP A 72 -2.50 -16.84 18.91
C TRP A 72 -3.20 -18.08 19.46
N LEU A 73 -3.91 -18.84 18.62
CA LEU A 73 -4.60 -20.07 19.01
C LEU A 73 -3.62 -21.15 19.49
N TYR A 74 -2.50 -21.35 18.78
CA TYR A 74 -1.48 -22.30 19.17
C TYR A 74 -0.82 -21.95 20.51
N ILE A 75 -0.63 -20.66 20.80
CA ILE A 75 -0.17 -20.22 22.13
C ILE A 75 -1.26 -20.46 23.17
N SER A 76 -2.53 -20.20 22.85
CA SER A 76 -3.66 -20.47 23.75
C SER A 76 -3.87 -21.96 24.05
N TYR A 77 -3.43 -22.85 23.16
CA TYR A 77 -3.46 -24.31 23.33
C TYR A 77 -2.16 -24.89 23.90
N ASP A 78 -1.23 -24.04 24.34
CA ASP A 78 0.08 -24.43 24.86
C ASP A 78 0.94 -25.26 23.87
N TYR A 79 0.68 -25.15 22.56
CA TYR A 79 1.54 -25.74 21.52
C TYR A 79 2.86 -24.96 21.39
N PHE A 80 2.80 -23.65 21.63
CA PHE A 80 3.97 -22.77 21.69
C PHE A 80 4.00 -22.01 23.02
N VAL A 81 5.21 -21.84 23.56
CA VAL A 81 5.46 -21.00 24.72
C VAL A 81 6.28 -19.80 24.29
N GLN A 82 5.90 -18.62 24.78
CA GLN A 82 6.61 -17.39 24.46
C GLN A 82 7.87 -17.21 25.30
N LYS A 83 8.96 -16.80 24.65
CA LYS A 83 10.21 -16.49 25.33
C LYS A 83 10.06 -15.21 26.14
N MET A 84 10.21 -15.29 27.46
CA MET A 84 10.25 -14.11 28.31
C MET A 84 11.56 -13.33 28.13
N VAL A 85 11.44 -12.02 27.94
CA VAL A 85 12.56 -11.08 28.07
C VAL A 85 12.46 -10.48 29.47
N GLY A 86 13.48 -10.68 30.32
CA GLY A 86 13.40 -10.60 31.79
C GLY A 86 12.97 -9.28 32.46
N LYS A 87 12.52 -8.26 31.71
CA LYS A 87 11.93 -7.03 32.26
C LYS A 87 10.52 -6.71 31.73
N GLU A 88 9.94 -7.53 30.87
CA GLU A 88 8.60 -7.28 30.34
C GLU A 88 7.52 -7.65 31.35
N VAL A 89 6.57 -6.74 31.60
CA VAL A 89 5.39 -6.98 32.43
C VAL A 89 4.26 -7.48 31.53
N GLY A 90 3.94 -8.78 31.60
CA GLY A 90 2.89 -9.34 30.76
C GLY A 90 1.46 -9.02 31.23
N SER A 91 1.24 -8.79 32.53
CA SER A 91 -0.01 -8.26 33.08
C SER A 91 0.25 -7.43 34.34
N SER A 92 -0.50 -6.34 34.51
CA SER A 92 -0.41 -5.46 35.69
C SER A 92 -0.91 -6.12 36.99
N THR A 93 -1.71 -7.17 36.89
CA THR A 93 -2.33 -7.85 38.05
C THR A 93 -1.98 -9.33 38.16
N MET A 94 -1.48 -9.95 37.08
CA MET A 94 -1.12 -11.37 37.04
C MET A 94 0.36 -11.56 36.70
N PRO A 95 1.26 -11.73 37.69
CA PRO A 95 2.71 -11.73 37.47
C PRO A 95 3.23 -12.91 36.65
N HIS A 96 2.45 -13.98 36.53
CA HIS A 96 2.79 -15.17 35.75
C HIS A 96 2.34 -15.10 34.28
N LYS A 97 1.56 -14.08 33.90
CA LYS A 97 0.90 -14.03 32.60
C LYS A 97 1.83 -13.51 31.52
N VAL A 98 1.94 -14.26 30.41
CA VAL A 98 2.69 -13.88 29.21
C VAL A 98 1.71 -13.91 28.02
N ASN A 99 1.46 -12.75 27.41
CA ASN A 99 0.44 -12.59 26.37
C ASN A 99 1.07 -12.47 24.98
N PRO A 100 0.43 -13.02 23.93
CA PRO A 100 0.89 -12.93 22.54
C PRO A 100 0.68 -11.53 21.92
N ILE A 101 1.09 -10.48 22.64
CA ILE A 101 0.78 -9.07 22.32
C ILE A 101 1.32 -8.63 20.96
N ASN A 102 2.41 -9.24 20.49
CA ASN A 102 2.97 -8.93 19.19
C ASN A 102 2.05 -9.43 18.05
N PHE A 103 1.46 -10.63 18.18
CA PHE A 103 0.50 -11.14 17.20
C PHE A 103 -0.80 -10.35 17.22
N GLU A 104 -1.32 -10.01 18.41
CA GLU A 104 -2.52 -9.19 18.57
C GLU A 104 -2.33 -7.77 17.98
N ASN A 105 -1.15 -7.16 18.21
CA ASN A 105 -0.82 -5.88 17.62
C ASN A 105 -0.71 -5.96 16.10
N ALA A 106 -0.08 -7.02 15.58
CA ALA A 106 0.07 -7.23 14.16
C ALA A 106 -1.29 -7.39 13.47
N GLU A 107 -2.18 -8.22 14.02
CA GLU A 107 -3.55 -8.44 13.55
C GLU A 107 -4.29 -7.11 13.37
N GLY A 108 -4.39 -6.29 14.42
CA GLY A 108 -5.11 -5.02 14.36
C GLY A 108 -4.52 -4.04 13.34
N ASN A 109 -3.20 -4.02 13.19
CA ASN A 109 -2.53 -3.19 12.17
C ASN A 109 -2.83 -3.67 10.75
N PHE A 110 -2.85 -4.98 10.50
CA PHE A 110 -3.21 -5.52 9.18
C PHE A 110 -4.67 -5.22 8.82
N GLU A 111 -5.60 -5.29 9.77
CA GLU A 111 -7.00 -4.93 9.55
C GLU A 111 -7.16 -3.44 9.17
N LEU A 112 -6.52 -2.54 9.90
CA LEU A 112 -6.51 -1.10 9.60
C LEU A 112 -5.87 -0.81 8.23
N ALA A 113 -4.74 -1.47 7.93
CA ALA A 113 -4.10 -1.36 6.64
C ALA A 113 -5.04 -1.77 5.50
N ASN A 114 -5.71 -2.92 5.63
CA ASN A 114 -6.56 -3.48 4.60
C ASN A 114 -7.78 -2.62 4.29
N SER A 115 -8.38 -2.00 5.31
CA SER A 115 -9.47 -1.03 5.13
C SER A 115 -9.05 0.17 4.27
N LEU A 116 -7.86 0.73 4.55
CA LEU A 116 -7.31 1.85 3.79
C LEU A 116 -6.88 1.43 2.37
N LEU A 117 -6.19 0.29 2.23
CA LEU A 117 -5.75 -0.24 0.94
C LEU A 117 -6.93 -0.44 -0.02
N MET A 118 -8.04 -1.01 0.47
CA MET A 118 -9.26 -1.21 -0.32
C MET A 118 -9.90 0.13 -0.74
N THR A 119 -9.94 1.11 0.18
CA THR A 119 -10.47 2.44 -0.14
C THR A 119 -9.63 3.13 -1.23
N LEU A 120 -8.30 3.04 -1.12
CA LEU A 120 -7.35 3.60 -2.09
C LEU A 120 -7.46 2.91 -3.46
N SER A 121 -7.51 1.58 -3.49
CA SER A 121 -7.58 0.80 -4.73
C SER A 121 -8.88 1.06 -5.50
N ASN A 122 -10.01 1.15 -4.80
CA ASN A 122 -11.30 1.51 -5.40
C ASN A 122 -11.35 2.96 -5.90
N LYS A 123 -10.67 3.90 -5.22
CA LYS A 123 -10.76 5.32 -5.56
C LYS A 123 -9.97 5.70 -6.82
N PHE A 124 -8.77 5.17 -6.99
CA PHE A 124 -7.83 5.66 -8.03
C PHE A 124 -8.27 5.46 -9.49
N PRO A 125 -9.00 4.40 -9.87
CA PRO A 125 -9.49 4.22 -11.24
C PRO A 125 -10.60 5.20 -11.63
N ILE A 126 -11.29 5.82 -10.67
CA ILE A 126 -12.53 6.56 -10.92
C ILE A 126 -12.27 8.06 -10.80
N SER A 127 -12.37 8.75 -11.95
CA SER A 127 -12.30 10.20 -12.07
C SER A 127 -13.25 10.68 -13.17
N ARG A 128 -14.00 11.75 -12.91
CA ARG A 128 -14.97 12.30 -13.88
C ARG A 128 -14.26 12.93 -15.08
N LEU A 129 -14.70 12.59 -16.29
CA LEU A 129 -14.17 13.12 -17.57
C LEU A 129 -12.63 13.01 -17.64
N GLN A 130 -11.92 14.07 -18.02
CA GLN A 130 -10.45 14.05 -18.13
C GLN A 130 -9.75 14.09 -16.77
N ARG A 131 -10.41 14.62 -15.73
CA ARG A 131 -10.16 14.39 -14.30
C ARG A 131 -11.10 15.21 -13.42
N ASP A 132 -11.34 14.72 -12.22
CA ASP A 132 -11.60 15.52 -11.02
C ASP A 132 -10.39 15.47 -10.07
N LEU A 133 -10.36 16.33 -9.04
CA LEU A 133 -9.20 16.47 -8.14
C LEU A 133 -9.31 15.66 -6.83
N SER A 134 -10.37 14.85 -6.68
CA SER A 134 -10.60 14.12 -5.42
C SER A 134 -9.52 13.06 -5.14
N ASP A 135 -8.83 12.58 -6.17
CA ASP A 135 -7.70 11.65 -6.03
C ASP A 135 -6.49 12.31 -5.35
N SER A 136 -6.32 13.62 -5.44
CA SER A 136 -5.17 14.36 -4.90
C SER A 136 -5.05 14.23 -3.39
N THR A 137 -6.15 14.43 -2.65
CA THR A 137 -6.14 14.28 -1.19
C THR A 137 -6.02 12.80 -0.80
N VAL A 138 -6.70 11.91 -1.53
CA VAL A 138 -6.68 10.47 -1.24
C VAL A 138 -5.29 9.87 -1.42
N LYS A 139 -4.53 10.25 -2.46
CA LYS A 139 -3.14 9.81 -2.68
C LYS A 139 -2.20 10.14 -1.54
N ARG A 140 -2.44 11.19 -0.77
CA ARG A 140 -1.61 11.57 0.39
C ARG A 140 -1.71 10.57 1.54
N ASN A 141 -2.67 9.66 1.50
CA ASN A 141 -2.90 8.62 2.51
C ASN A 141 -2.22 7.28 2.17
N LEU A 142 -1.51 7.16 1.03
CA LEU A 142 -0.74 5.96 0.69
C LEU A 142 0.24 5.56 1.80
N GLY A 143 0.95 6.54 2.36
CA GLY A 143 1.91 6.31 3.44
C GLY A 143 1.26 5.77 4.73
N ILE A 144 0.00 6.13 5.00
CA ILE A 144 -0.73 5.65 6.18
C ILE A 144 -1.02 4.15 6.04
N ALA A 145 -1.58 3.74 4.89
CA ALA A 145 -1.88 2.34 4.61
C ALA A 145 -0.61 1.45 4.64
N PHE A 146 0.48 1.94 4.05
CA PHE A 146 1.77 1.25 4.11
C PHE A 146 2.38 1.25 5.51
N GLY A 147 2.20 2.33 6.28
CA GLY A 147 2.65 2.43 7.66
C GLY A 147 2.04 1.37 8.56
N TYR A 148 0.72 1.19 8.50
CA TYR A 148 0.03 0.12 9.23
C TYR A 148 0.51 -1.28 8.78
N SER A 149 0.65 -1.52 7.48
CA SER A 149 1.15 -2.81 6.97
C SER A 149 2.57 -3.11 7.48
N LEU A 150 3.46 -2.10 7.47
CA LEU A 150 4.84 -2.24 7.94
C LEU A 150 4.90 -2.47 9.46
N LEU A 151 4.10 -1.74 10.23
CA LEU A 151 4.03 -1.92 11.69
C LEU A 151 3.50 -3.31 12.03
N GLY A 152 2.46 -3.77 11.32
CA GLY A 152 1.95 -5.15 11.45
C GLY A 152 3.03 -6.18 11.16
N ALA A 153 3.74 -6.06 10.03
CA ALA A 153 4.81 -6.98 9.64
C ALA A 153 5.96 -7.01 10.67
N LYS A 154 6.34 -5.87 11.24
CA LYS A 154 7.37 -5.80 12.29
C LYS A 154 6.94 -6.51 13.58
N ASN A 155 5.68 -6.36 13.98
CA ASN A 155 5.17 -7.04 15.18
C ASN A 155 5.00 -8.54 14.94
N LEU A 156 4.50 -8.95 13.77
CA LEU A 156 4.45 -10.36 13.38
C LEU A 156 5.84 -11.00 13.46
N LEU A 157 6.85 -10.36 12.86
CA LEU A 157 8.23 -10.86 12.89
C LEU A 157 8.87 -10.86 14.29
N LYS A 158 8.37 -10.03 15.22
CA LYS A 158 8.78 -10.05 16.63
C LYS A 158 8.08 -11.17 17.42
N GLY A 159 6.89 -11.58 16.98
CA GLY A 159 6.14 -12.69 17.57
C GLY A 159 6.67 -14.06 17.17
N LEU A 160 7.15 -14.19 15.93
CA LEU A 160 7.85 -15.37 15.39
C LEU A 160 9.26 -15.50 15.98
#